data_AF-A0A6P7GTM9-F1
#
_entry.id   AF-A0A6P7GTM9-F1
#
_cell.length_a   1.000
_cell.length_b   1.000
_cell.length_c   1.000
_cell.angle_alpha   90.00
_cell.angle_beta   90.00
_cell.angle_gamma   90.00
#
_symmetry.space_group_name_H-M   'P 1'
#
loop_
_entity.id
_entity.type
_entity.pdbx_description
1 polymer ?
#
loop_
_entity_poly.entity_id
_entity_poly.type
_entity_poly.pdbx_seq_one_letter_code
_entity_poly.pdbx_strand_id
1 'polypeptide(L)' 'MGKIVTHELVPGGKAVQVTNENKINYIHLMAHFRMHLQIKDQTASFIKGFRSIINPDWLTLFSTPE' A
#
# COMPACT_ATOMS: atom_id res chain seq x y z
N MET A 1 -11.57 -21.38 5.15
CA MET A 1 -10.54 -21.24 6.22
C MET A 1 -9.49 -20.25 5.74
N GLY A 2 -8.93 -19.42 6.61
CA GLY A 2 -7.88 -18.46 6.24
C GLY A 2 -6.53 -19.17 5.99
N LYS A 3 -5.74 -18.64 5.06
CA LYS A 3 -4.36 -19.08 4.79
C LYS A 3 -3.39 -18.01 5.29
N ILE A 4 -2.35 -18.42 6.01
CA ILE A 4 -1.24 -17.52 6.34
C ILE A 4 -0.37 -17.38 5.09
N VAL A 5 -0.14 -16.13 4.67
CA VAL A 5 0.69 -15.81 3.50
C VAL A 5 1.78 -14.84 3.94
N THR A 6 3.03 -15.17 3.60
CA THR A 6 4.19 -14.32 3.83
C THR A 6 4.48 -13.51 2.58
N HIS A 7 4.66 -12.20 2.73
CA HIS A 7 5.06 -11.29 1.65
C HIS A 7 6.47 -10.78 1.94
N GLU A 8 7.38 -10.96 1.00
CA GLU A 8 8.69 -10.34 1.10
C GLU A 8 8.59 -8.85 0.76
N LEU A 9 9.16 -7.99 1.61
CA LEU A 9 9.17 -6.54 1.39
C LEU A 9 10.14 -6.12 0.29
N VAL A 10 11.19 -6.92 0.09
CA VAL A 10 12.18 -6.83 -0.99
C VAL A 10 12.51 -8.25 -1.48
N PRO A 11 12.97 -8.43 -2.72
CA PRO A 11 13.35 -9.75 -3.22
C PRO A 11 14.39 -10.44 -2.32
N GLY A 12 14.09 -11.66 -1.86
CA GLY A 12 14.96 -12.41 -0.95
C GLY A 12 14.99 -11.88 0.49
N GLY A 13 14.09 -10.95 0.83
CA GLY A 13 14.05 -10.29 2.13
C GLY A 13 13.87 -11.23 3.32
N LYS A 14 13.34 -12.45 3.11
CA LYS A 14 13.25 -13.45 4.18
C LYS A 14 14.61 -13.85 4.78
N ALA A 15 15.69 -13.71 4.02
CA ALA A 15 17.05 -14.04 4.45
C ALA A 15 17.78 -12.83 5.08
N VAL A 16 17.19 -11.64 5.02
CA VAL A 16 17.79 -10.39 5.52
C VAL A 16 17.23 -10.11 6.91
N GLN A 17 18.08 -10.17 7.94
CA GLN A 17 17.69 -9.79 9.28
C GLN A 17 17.54 -8.27 9.40
N VAL A 18 16.54 -7.84 10.18
CA VAL A 18 16.39 -6.44 10.55
C VAL A 18 17.36 -6.12 11.68
N THR A 19 18.23 -5.13 11.47
CA THR A 19 19.25 -4.66 12.40
C THR A 19 19.05 -3.18 12.71
N ASN A 20 19.83 -2.61 13.64
CA ASN A 20 19.72 -1.19 13.97
C ASN A 20 20.06 -0.25 12.81
N GLU A 21 20.91 -0.72 11.90
CA GLU A 21 21.38 0.01 10.73
C GLU A 21 20.31 0.06 9.63
N ASN A 22 19.48 -1.00 9.50
CA ASN A 22 18.47 -1.10 8.43
C ASN A 22 17.02 -0.91 8.90
N LYS A 23 16.76 -0.74 10.21
CA LYS A 23 15.40 -0.65 10.77
C LYS A 23 14.53 0.44 10.16
N ILE A 24 15.11 1.60 9.81
CA ILE A 24 14.35 2.71 9.23
C ILE A 24 13.83 2.33 7.83
N ASN A 25 14.68 1.69 7.02
CA ASN A 25 14.28 1.18 5.71
C ASN A 25 13.16 0.12 5.85
N TYR A 26 13.30 -0.79 6.81
CA TYR A 26 12.27 -1.78 7.09
C TYR A 26 10.93 -1.13 7.47
N ILE A 27 10.93 -0.09 8.31
CA ILE A 27 9.71 0.64 8.70
C ILE A 27 9.04 1.27 7.48
N HIS A 28 9.80 1.94 6.60
CA HIS A 28 9.24 2.52 5.38
C HIS A 28 8.65 1.47 4.44
N LEU A 29 9.35 0.35 4.24
CA LEU A 29 8.86 -0.75 3.41
C LEU A 29 7.59 -1.38 3.99
N MET A 30 7.54 -1.56 5.31
CA MET A 30 6.36 -2.09 5.99
C MET A 30 5.17 -1.15 5.88
N ALA A 31 5.39 0.16 6.07
CA ALA A 31 4.35 1.17 5.90
C ALA A 31 3.80 1.17 4.47
N HIS A 32 4.69 1.16 3.46
CA HIS A 32 4.29 1.06 2.06
C HIS A 32 3.50 -0.23 1.78
N PHE A 33 3.92 -1.38 2.31
CA PHE A 33 3.19 -2.63 2.14
C PHE A 33 1.78 -2.55 2.74
N ARG A 34 1.66 -2.09 4.00
CA ARG A 34 0.38 -2.04 4.73
C ARG A 34 -0.60 -1.03 4.14
N MET A 35 -0.12 0.16 3.77
CA MET A 35 -0.97 1.26 3.36
C MET A 35 -1.28 1.26 1.86
N HIS A 36 -0.44 0.62 1.04
CA HIS A 36 -0.58 0.64 -0.41
C HIS A 36 -0.69 -0.76 -1.02
N LEU A 37 0.33 -1.61 -0.87
CA LEU A 37 0.39 -2.87 -1.63
C LEU A 37 -0.68 -3.88 -1.21
N GLN A 38 -0.95 -4.02 0.09
CA GLN A 38 -1.88 -5.02 0.63
C GLN A 38 -3.31 -4.84 0.11
N ILE A 39 -3.71 -3.61 -0.22
CA ILE A 39 -5.08 -3.25 -0.63
C ILE A 39 -5.15 -2.74 -2.08
N LYS A 40 -4.05 -2.83 -2.84
CA LYS A 40 -3.88 -2.19 -4.14
C LYS A 40 -4.99 -2.53 -5.13
N ASP A 41 -5.35 -3.81 -5.24
CA ASP A 41 -6.30 -4.28 -6.25
C ASP A 41 -7.73 -3.84 -5.93
N GLN A 42 -8.10 -3.88 -4.65
CA GLN A 42 -9.39 -3.41 -4.15
C GLN A 42 -9.51 -1.90 -4.35
N THR A 43 -8.47 -1.14 -3.96
CA THR A 43 -8.42 0.30 -4.13
C THR A 43 -8.48 0.69 -5.62
N ALA A 44 -7.74 0.01 -6.49
CA ALA A 44 -7.78 0.26 -7.94
C ALA A 44 -9.17 0.00 -8.52
N SER A 45 -9.81 -1.09 -8.11
CA SER A 45 -11.18 -1.43 -8.54
C SER A 45 -12.19 -0.40 -8.05
N PHE A 46 -12.08 0.05 -6.80
CA PHE A 46 -12.91 1.12 -6.24
C PHE A 46 -12.76 2.42 -7.01
N ILE A 47 -11.52 2.87 -7.26
CA ILE A 47 -11.23 4.09 -8.02
C ILE A 47 -11.80 3.99 -9.44
N LYS A 48 -11.65 2.84 -10.10
CA LYS A 48 -12.21 2.60 -11.44
C LYS A 48 -13.73 2.74 -11.44
N GLY A 49 -14.42 2.12 -10.49
CA GLY A 49 -15.87 2.24 -10.35
C GLY A 49 -16.31 3.67 -10.07
N PHE A 50 -15.66 4.33 -9.12
CA PHE A 50 -15.93 5.72 -8.77
C PHE A 50 -15.79 6.67 -9.97
N ARG A 51 -14.68 6.57 -10.71
CA ARG A 51 -14.42 7.40 -11.90
C ARG A 51 -15.34 7.11 -13.09
N SER A 52 -16.02 5.95 -13.11
CA SER A 52 -17.01 5.66 -14.14
C SER A 52 -18.31 6.45 -13.98
N ILE A 53 -18.55 7.00 -12.78
CA ILE A 53 -19.77 7.75 -12.43
C ILE A 53 -19.44 9.23 -12.24
N ILE A 54 -18.32 9.54 -11.58
CA ILE A 54 -17.94 10.90 -11.19
C ILE A 54 -16.77 11.39 -12.05
N ASN A 55 -16.90 12.60 -12.61
CA ASN A 55 -15.80 13.25 -13.31
C ASN A 55 -14.68 13.61 -12.30
N PRO A 56 -13.43 13.11 -12.49
CA PRO A 56 -12.30 13.43 -11.62
C PRO A 56 -12.06 14.93 -11.43
N ASP A 57 -12.36 15.76 -12.42
CA ASP A 57 -12.13 17.20 -12.38
C ASP A 57 -12.94 17.88 -11.27
N TRP A 58 -14.10 17.34 -10.91
CA TRP A 58 -14.94 17.86 -9.81
C TRP A 58 -14.28 17.72 -8.44
N LEU A 59 -13.33 16.78 -8.31
CA LEU A 59 -12.63 16.55 -7.06
C LEU A 59 -11.40 17.46 -6.86
N THR A 60 -10.96 18.16 -7.91
CA THR A 60 -9.73 18.98 -7.87
C THR A 60 -9.80 20.14 -6.89
N LEU A 61 -11.00 20.54 -6.49
CA LEU A 61 -11.24 21.62 -5.52
C LEU A 61 -11.14 21.16 -4.06
N PHE A 62 -11.06 19.85 -3.79
CA PHE A 62 -11.02 19.31 -2.44
C PHE A 62 -9.61 18.84 -2.07
N SER A 63 -9.10 19.30 -0.93
CA SER A 63 -7.94 18.71 -0.27
C SER A 63 -8.39 17.65 0.74
N THR A 64 -7.50 16.72 1.07
CA THR A 64 -7.71 15.87 2.24
C THR A 64 -7.76 16.77 3.50
N PRO A 65 -8.65 16.52 4.47
CA PRO A 65 -8.61 17.21 5.76
C PRO A 65 -7.22 17.07 6.41
N GLU A 66 -6.75 18.13 7.06
CA GLU A 66 -5.55 18.08 7.93
C GLU A 66 -5.73 17.12 9.10
#